data_AF-A0A368VVB3-F1
#
_entry.id   AF-A0A368VVB3-F1
#
_cell.length_a   1.000
_cell.length_b   1.000
_cell.length_c   1.000
_cell.angle_alpha   90.00
_cell.angle_beta   90.00
_cell.angle_gamma   90.00
#
_symmetry.space_group_name_H-M   'P 1'
#
loop_
_entity.id
_entity.type
_entity.pdbx_description
1 polymer ?
#
loop_
_entity_poly.entity_id
_entity_poly.type
_entity_poly.pdbx_seq_one_letter_code
_entity_poly.pdbx_strand_id
1 'polypeptide(L)' 'MPEKWICPQCGEEALNKRPTSVTPYQRSLGMPEWSHHDGEALCPVMGSEGYLPAEPVRER' A
#
# COMPACT_ATOMS: atom_id res chain seq x y z
N MET A 1 -15.47 15.38 7.74
CA MET A 1 -15.22 13.92 7.68
C MET A 1 -13.72 13.74 7.75
N PRO A 2 -13.18 12.79 8.54
CA PRO A 2 -11.74 12.58 8.60
C PRO A 2 -11.22 12.20 7.21
N GLU A 3 -10.04 12.69 6.83
CA GLU A 3 -9.39 12.30 5.57
C GLU A 3 -9.11 10.79 5.62
N LYS A 4 -9.74 10.04 4.72
CA LYS A 4 -9.48 8.62 4.55
C LYS A 4 -8.54 8.39 3.38
N TRP A 5 -7.56 7.53 3.61
CA TRP A 5 -6.64 7.04 2.61
C TRP A 5 -7.09 5.65 2.21
N ILE A 6 -7.15 5.37 0.92
CA ILE A 6 -7.61 4.09 0.39
C ILE A 6 -6.59 3.51 -0.58
N CYS A 7 -6.54 2.19 -0.64
CA CYS A 7 -5.81 1.47 -1.66
C CYS A 7 -6.46 1.71 -3.03
N PRO A 8 -5.73 2.21 -4.04
CA PRO A 8 -6.31 2.53 -5.34
C PRO A 8 -6.78 1.29 -6.13
N GLN A 9 -6.32 0.09 -5.77
CA GLN A 9 -6.62 -1.14 -6.51
C GLN A 9 -7.85 -1.87 -5.97
N CYS A 10 -8.01 -1.97 -4.65
CA CYS A 10 -9.12 -2.70 -4.03
C CYS A 10 -10.12 -1.80 -3.31
N GLY A 11 -9.80 -0.51 -3.09
CA GLY A 11 -10.65 0.42 -2.37
C GLY A 11 -10.68 0.24 -0.85
N GLU A 12 -9.88 -0.68 -0.30
CA GLU A 12 -9.76 -0.85 1.16
C GLU A 12 -9.09 0.37 1.81
N GLU A 13 -9.41 0.64 3.08
CA GLU A 13 -8.76 1.68 3.87
C GLU A 13 -7.28 1.37 4.09
N ALA A 14 -6.43 2.33 3.72
CA ALA A 14 -5.00 2.27 3.93
C ALA A 14 -4.62 2.88 5.28
N LEU A 15 -3.86 2.12 6.07
CA LEU A 15 -3.34 2.53 7.36
C LEU A 15 -1.94 3.11 7.21
N ASN A 16 -1.66 4.25 7.85
CA ASN A 16 -0.30 4.84 7.92
C ASN A 16 0.56 4.04 8.91
N LYS A 17 0.82 2.79 8.56
CA LYS A 17 1.59 1.85 9.36
C LYS A 17 2.38 0.95 8.41
N ARG A 18 3.61 0.64 8.81
CA ARG A 18 4.43 -0.31 8.08
C ARG A 18 3.76 -1.68 8.05
N PRO A 19 3.66 -2.31 6.86
CA PRO A 19 3.17 -3.67 6.75
C PRO A 19 4.11 -4.63 7.47
N THR A 20 3.52 -5.63 8.10
CA THR A 20 4.23 -6.75 8.74
C THR A 20 4.52 -7.86 7.75
N SER A 21 3.69 -7.98 6.71
CA SER A 21 3.84 -8.95 5.62
C SER A 21 4.30 -8.23 4.35
N VAL A 22 5.59 -8.40 4.03
CA VAL A 22 6.19 -7.92 2.78
C VAL A 22 7.06 -9.00 2.16
N THR A 23 6.96 -9.15 0.85
CA THR A 23 7.84 -10.03 0.09
C THR A 23 9.28 -9.49 0.07
N PRO A 24 10.31 -10.34 -0.14
CA PRO A 24 11.70 -9.89 -0.25
C PRO A 24 11.91 -8.86 -1.37
N TYR A 25 11.17 -8.98 -2.47
CA TYR A 25 11.21 -8.03 -3.58
C TYR A 25 10.70 -6.66 -3.16
N GLN A 26 9.53 -6.58 -2.51
CA GLN A 26 9.01 -5.32 -1.98
C GLN A 26 9.99 -4.69 -0.97
N ARG A 27 10.63 -5.50 -0.13
CA ARG A 27 11.67 -5.01 0.79
C ARG A 27 12.88 -4.42 0.06
N SER A 28 13.27 -4.97 -1.09
CA SER A 28 14.37 -4.45 -1.91
C SER A 28 14.06 -3.11 -2.59
N LEU A 29 12.77 -2.80 -2.81
CA LEU A 29 12.30 -1.55 -3.40
C LEU A 29 12.15 -0.41 -2.38
N GLY A 30 12.31 -0.73 -1.09
CA GLY A 30 12.01 0.17 0.03
C GLY A 30 10.79 -0.32 0.80
N MET A 31 10.84 -0.25 2.14
CA MET A 31 9.73 -0.70 2.97
C MET A 31 8.52 0.24 2.80
N PRO A 32 7.34 -0.27 2.39
CA PRO A 32 6.15 0.56 2.31
C PRO A 32 5.80 1.17 3.67
N GLU A 33 5.31 2.40 3.66
CA GLU A 33 4.88 3.08 4.89
C GLU A 33 3.40 2.83 5.22
N TRP A 34 2.67 2.28 4.24
CA TRP A 34 1.24 2.04 4.33
C TRP A 34 0.93 0.56 4.20
N SER A 35 -0.09 0.13 4.94
CA SER A 35 -0.57 -1.24 4.96
C SER A 35 -2.08 -1.29 4.87
N HIS A 36 -2.57 -2.45 4.45
CA HIS A 36 -3.95 -2.86 4.69
C HIS A 36 -4.18 -3.16 6.17
N HIS A 37 -5.43 -3.42 6.54
CA HIS A 37 -5.80 -3.74 7.93
C HIS A 37 -5.24 -5.07 8.41
N ASP A 38 -5.00 -6.00 7.49
CA ASP A 38 -4.37 -7.30 7.74
C ASP A 38 -2.84 -7.22 7.92
N GLY A 39 -2.24 -6.05 7.68
CA GLY A 39 -0.81 -5.83 7.77
C GLY A 39 -0.03 -6.21 6.51
N GLU A 40 -0.69 -6.55 5.41
CA GLU A 40 -0.07 -6.66 4.11
C GLU A 40 0.22 -5.28 3.52
N ALA A 41 1.22 -5.20 2.63
CA ALA A 41 1.42 -4.00 1.84
C ALA A 41 0.21 -3.73 0.95
N LEU A 42 -0.02 -2.45 0.59
CA LEU A 42 -1.07 -2.10 -0.36
C LEU A 42 -0.91 -2.87 -1.67
N CYS A 43 -2.04 -3.15 -2.32
CA CYS A 43 -2.09 -4.00 -3.50
C CYS A 43 -1.12 -3.50 -4.58
N PRO A 44 -0.36 -4.41 -5.22
CA PRO A 44 0.60 -3.99 -6.23
C PRO A 44 -0.08 -3.33 -7.44
N VAL A 45 0.51 -2.24 -7.91
CA VAL A 45 0.14 -1.53 -9.14
C VAL A 45 1.32 -1.57 -10.12
N MET A 46 1.01 -1.52 -11.42
CA MET A 46 2.03 -1.53 -12.44
C MET A 46 2.72 -0.16 -12.51
N GLY A 47 3.97 -0.11 -12.06
CA GLY A 47 4.89 1.01 -12.20
C GLY A 47 5.89 0.79 -13.35
N SER A 48 6.87 1.68 -13.45
CA SER A 48 7.92 1.64 -14.48
C SER A 48 8.84 0.42 -14.38
N GLU A 49 8.99 -0.14 -13.18
CA GLU A 49 9.90 -1.27 -12.89
C GLU A 49 9.14 -2.59 -12.64
N GLY A 50 7.85 -2.63 -12.98
CA GLY A 50 6.98 -3.77 -12.74
C GLY A 50 5.94 -3.48 -11.64
N TYR A 51 5.53 -4.52 -10.92
CA TYR A 51 4.51 -4.40 -9.88
C TYR A 51 5.12 -3.87 -8.58
N LEU A 52 4.75 -2.63 -8.21
CA LEU A 52 5.18 -1.97 -6.98
C LEU A 52 4.01 -1.90 -6.01
N PRO A 53 4.23 -1.95 -4.68
CA PRO A 53 3.19 -1.62 -3.72
C PRO A 53 2.56 -0.27 -4.06
N ALA A 54 1.23 -0.18 -4.03
CA ALA A 54 0.56 1.08 -4.29
C ALA A 54 0.86 2.11 -3.20
N GLU A 55 0.84 3.39 -3.58
CA GLU A 55 0.64 4.49 -2.64
C GLU A 55 -0.86 4.69 -2.41
N PRO A 56 -1.28 5.08 -1.21
CA PRO A 56 -2.69 5.33 -0.96
C PRO A 56 -3.16 6.58 -1.69
N VAL A 57 -4.43 6.59 -2.06
CA VAL A 57 -5.11 7.77 -2.60
C VAL A 57 -6.11 8.31 -1.59
N ARG A 58 -6.35 9.61 -1.61
CA ARG A 58 -7.35 10.22 -0.74
C ARG A 58 -8.76 9.91 -1.24
N GLU A 59 -9.59 9.35 -0.38
CA GLU A 59 -11.03 9.21 -0.60
C GLU A 59 -11.64 10.62 -0.63
N ARG A 60 -12.24 11.00 -1.77
CA ARG A 60 -12.87 12.31 -1.97
C ARG A 60 -14.34 12.28 -1.61
#